data_AF-A0A099PEL2-F1
#
_entry.id   AF-A0A099PEL2-F1
#
_cell.length_a   1.000
_cell.length_b   1.000
_cell.length_c   1.000
_cell.angle_alpha   90.00
_cell.angle_beta   90.00
_cell.angle_gamma   90.00
#
_symmetry.space_group_name_H-M   'P 1'
#
loop_
_entity.id
_entity.type
_entity.pdbx_description
1 polymer ?
#
loop_
_entity_poly.entity_id
_entity_poly.type
_entity_poly.pdbx_seq_one_letter_code
_entity_poly.pdbx_strand_id
1 'polypeptide(L)'
;MSSLAAEPPKDNAAENQSLVSAVLLTFNPDNQSVLATLEPSPTAHKIDLPLLQALLQAQGYGELYTSSSAMHELITQVNQGKAGSMTIANRRDAELEWVIKPDKMAVYLTAVPA
;
A
#
# COMPACT_ATOMS: atom_id res chain seq x y z
N MET A 1 40.11 49.97 8.08
CA MET A 1 39.63 49.24 6.89
C MET A 1 40.20 47.82 6.95
N SER A 2 39.53 46.90 7.64
CA SER A 2 39.78 45.45 7.52
C SER A 2 38.46 44.74 7.81
N SER A 3 37.93 44.12 6.76
CA SER A 3 36.57 43.63 6.68
C SER A 3 36.36 42.35 7.49
N LEU A 4 35.26 42.34 8.23
CA LEU A 4 34.68 41.20 8.92
C LEU A 4 34.18 40.20 7.86
N ALA A 5 34.90 39.10 7.63
CA ALA A 5 34.39 37.99 6.83
C ALA A 5 33.45 37.15 7.71
N ALA A 6 32.16 37.43 7.62
CA ALA A 6 31.13 36.53 8.15
C ALA A 6 30.97 35.37 7.16
N GLU A 7 31.37 34.17 7.58
CA GLU A 7 30.93 32.92 6.95
C GLU A 7 29.39 32.86 6.99
N PRO A 8 28.71 32.51 5.88
CA PRO A 8 27.28 32.28 5.94
C PRO A 8 27.04 31.03 6.80
N PRO A 9 26.06 31.04 7.73
CA PRO A 9 25.63 29.82 8.37
C PRO A 9 25.09 28.90 7.27
N LYS A 10 25.73 27.74 7.09
CA LYS A 10 25.11 26.60 6.42
C LYS A 10 23.93 26.21 7.28
N ASP A 11 22.75 26.73 6.95
CA ASP A 11 21.49 26.18 7.40
C ASP A 11 21.47 24.71 6.96
N ASN A 12 21.84 23.83 7.89
CA ASN A 12 21.52 22.41 7.87
C ASN A 12 20.01 22.24 8.09
N ALA A 13 19.21 22.93 7.29
CA ALA A 13 17.81 22.63 7.05
C ALA A 13 17.76 21.47 6.04
N ALA A 14 18.44 20.36 6.35
CA ALA A 14 17.96 19.06 5.92
C ALA A 14 16.70 18.81 6.76
N GLU A 15 15.65 19.54 6.41
CA GLU A 15 14.32 19.34 6.93
C GLU A 15 14.02 17.86 6.82
N ASN A 16 13.63 17.25 7.94
CA ASN A 16 12.97 15.96 7.99
C ASN A 16 11.63 16.05 7.22
N GLN A 17 11.68 16.32 5.91
CA GLN A 17 10.57 16.15 5.00
C GLN A 17 10.33 14.66 5.03
N SER A 18 9.29 14.27 5.78
CA SER A 18 8.84 12.89 5.84
C SER A 18 8.55 12.48 4.40
N LEU A 19 9.51 11.81 3.77
CA LEU A 19 9.37 11.30 2.42
C LEU A 19 8.18 10.35 2.47
N VAL A 20 7.14 10.66 1.70
CA VAL A 20 6.00 9.78 1.47
C VAL A 20 6.23 9.14 0.11
N SER A 21 5.73 7.92 -0.10
CA SER A 21 5.84 7.28 -1.41
C SER A 21 4.65 7.63 -2.30
N ALA A 22 4.92 7.92 -3.57
CA ALA A 22 3.89 7.87 -4.60
C ALA A 22 3.43 6.42 -4.80
N VAL A 23 2.15 6.24 -5.10
CA VAL A 23 1.54 4.91 -5.36
C VAL A 23 1.17 4.82 -6.83
N LEU A 24 1.77 3.88 -7.55
CA LEU A 24 1.37 3.48 -8.89
C LEU A 24 0.65 2.13 -8.82
N LEU A 25 -0.54 2.04 -9.40
CA LEU A 25 -1.33 0.81 -9.43
C LEU A 25 -1.31 0.23 -10.84
N THR A 26 -0.92 -1.04 -10.94
CA THR A 26 -0.87 -1.76 -12.22
C THR A 26 -1.64 -3.06 -12.10
N PHE A 27 -2.58 -3.29 -13.01
CA PHE A 27 -3.25 -4.58 -13.12
C PHE A 27 -2.36 -5.58 -13.85
N ASN A 28 -2.17 -6.74 -13.25
CA ASN A 28 -1.50 -7.88 -13.85
C ASN A 28 -2.55 -8.90 -14.31
N PRO A 29 -2.68 -9.14 -15.64
CA PRO A 29 -3.67 -10.05 -16.19
C PRO A 29 -3.38 -11.53 -15.92
N ASP A 30 -2.10 -11.90 -15.73
CA ASP A 30 -1.69 -13.30 -15.59
C ASP A 30 -2.16 -13.92 -14.27
N ASN A 31 -2.19 -13.11 -13.21
CA ASN A 31 -2.64 -13.51 -11.87
C ASN A 31 -3.90 -12.76 -11.42
N GLN A 32 -4.50 -11.96 -12.32
CA GLN A 32 -5.70 -11.15 -12.09
C GLN A 32 -5.60 -10.33 -10.79
N SER A 33 -4.46 -9.67 -10.58
CA SER A 33 -4.18 -8.91 -9.37
C SER A 33 -3.72 -7.48 -9.65
N VAL A 34 -3.88 -6.59 -8.66
CA VAL A 34 -3.39 -5.22 -8.69
C VAL A 34 -2.13 -5.14 -7.86
N LEU A 35 -1.03 -4.80 -8.54
CA LEU A 35 0.25 -4.48 -7.95
C LEU A 35 0.31 -2.99 -7.64
N ALA A 36 0.59 -2.65 -6.38
CA ALA A 36 0.96 -1.31 -5.99
C ALA A 36 2.49 -1.20 -5.95
N THR A 37 3.03 -0.29 -6.76
CA THR A 37 4.44 0.09 -6.75
C THR A 37 4.58 1.41 -6.01
N LEU A 38 5.50 1.44 -5.05
CA LEU A 38 5.80 2.56 -4.18
C LEU A 38 7.13 3.17 -4.57
N GLU A 39 7.13 4.48 -4.81
CA GLU A 39 8.35 5.25 -5.09
C GLU A 39 8.44 6.47 -4.18
N PRO A 40 9.52 6.65 -3.40
CA PRO A 40 9.69 7.81 -2.53
C PRO A 40 9.60 9.10 -3.34
N SER A 41 8.72 10.01 -2.94
CA SER A 41 8.49 11.26 -3.67
C SER A 41 8.30 12.43 -2.69
N PRO A 42 9.06 13.53 -2.86
CA PRO A 42 8.92 14.71 -2.00
C PRO A 42 7.59 15.45 -2.22
N THR A 43 6.87 15.14 -3.31
CA THR A 43 5.56 15.75 -3.64
C THR A 43 4.38 14.84 -3.33
N ALA A 44 4.63 13.61 -2.85
CA ALA A 44 3.56 12.68 -2.50
C ALA A 44 2.90 13.08 -1.17
N HIS A 45 1.61 12.76 -1.06
CA HIS A 45 0.80 13.06 0.11
C HIS A 45 0.54 11.79 0.89
N LYS A 46 0.42 11.92 2.22
CA LYS A 46 0.00 10.80 3.06
C LYS A 46 -1.37 10.30 2.61
N ILE A 47 -1.51 8.98 2.59
CA ILE A 47 -2.76 8.32 2.22
C ILE A 47 -3.39 7.70 3.46
N ASP A 48 -4.71 7.61 3.45
CA ASP A 48 -5.51 6.86 4.42
C ASP A 48 -6.36 5.80 3.69
N LEU A 49 -7.08 4.99 4.47
CA LEU A 49 -7.87 3.89 3.94
C LEU A 49 -8.99 4.38 2.99
N PRO A 50 -9.79 5.41 3.33
CA PRO A 50 -10.80 5.95 2.42
C PRO A 50 -10.21 6.45 1.09
N LEU A 51 -9.09 7.17 1.13
CA LEU A 51 -8.45 7.69 -0.08
C LEU A 51 -7.91 6.56 -0.96
N LEU A 52 -7.29 5.54 -0.37
CA LEU A 52 -6.81 4.38 -1.11
C LEU A 52 -7.96 3.57 -1.75
N GLN A 53 -9.07 3.41 -1.05
CA GLN A 53 -10.29 2.79 -1.60
C GLN A 53 -10.87 3.61 -2.76
N ALA A 54 -10.92 4.93 -2.62
CA ALA A 54 -11.36 5.82 -3.70
C ALA A 54 -10.44 5.73 -4.92
N LEU A 55 -9.12 5.64 -4.73
CA LEU A 55 -8.15 5.45 -5.82
C LEU A 55 -8.38 4.13 -6.56
N LEU A 56 -8.59 3.03 -5.83
CA LEU A 56 -8.91 1.74 -6.44
C LEU A 56 -10.21 1.79 -7.25
N GLN A 57 -11.26 2.41 -6.70
CA GLN A 57 -12.53 2.58 -7.41
C GLN A 57 -12.39 3.45 -8.66
N ALA A 58 -11.71 4.59 -8.56
CA ALA A 58 -11.49 5.50 -9.67
C ALA A 58 -10.69 4.88 -10.83
N GLN A 59 -9.84 3.90 -10.53
CA GLN A 59 -9.08 3.15 -11.53
C GLN A 59 -9.77 1.87 -12.02
N GLY A 60 -11.01 1.61 -11.58
CA GLY A 60 -11.79 0.45 -12.02
C GLY A 60 -11.47 -0.85 -11.27
N TYR A 61 -10.72 -0.78 -10.17
CA TYR A 61 -10.36 -1.93 -9.33
C TYR A 61 -11.29 -2.12 -8.12
N GLY A 62 -12.41 -1.39 -8.06
CA GLY A 62 -13.32 -1.39 -6.92
C GLY A 62 -14.04 -2.72 -6.67
N GLU A 63 -14.14 -3.58 -7.67
CA GLU A 63 -14.74 -4.92 -7.56
C GLU A 63 -13.73 -6.00 -7.16
N LEU A 64 -12.44 -5.68 -7.14
CA LEU A 64 -11.42 -6.63 -6.73
C LEU A 64 -11.39 -6.78 -5.21
N TYR A 65 -11.15 -8.00 -4.76
CA TYR A 65 -11.00 -8.27 -3.35
C TYR A 65 -9.71 -7.66 -2.83
N THR A 66 -9.81 -6.85 -1.77
CA THR A 66 -8.67 -6.31 -1.04
C THR A 66 -8.64 -6.88 0.37
N SER A 67 -7.50 -7.35 0.85
CA SER A 67 -7.38 -7.73 2.27
C SER A 67 -7.11 -6.50 3.14
N SER A 68 -7.79 -6.40 4.29
CA SER A 68 -7.59 -5.29 5.22
C SER A 68 -6.13 -5.18 5.69
N SER A 69 -5.44 -6.32 5.82
CA SER A 69 -4.02 -6.35 6.17
C SER A 69 -3.13 -5.77 5.08
N ALA A 70 -3.34 -6.13 3.80
CA ALA A 70 -2.56 -5.58 2.69
C ALA A 70 -2.80 -4.07 2.53
N MET A 71 -4.04 -3.61 2.70
CA MET A 71 -4.37 -2.19 2.65
C MET A 71 -3.68 -1.40 3.77
N HIS A 72 -3.72 -1.92 5.00
CA HIS A 72 -3.07 -1.26 6.13
C HIS A 72 -1.54 -1.25 6.00
N GLU A 73 -0.97 -2.34 5.50
CA GLU A 73 0.46 -2.43 5.22
C GLU A 73 0.88 -1.43 4.13
N LEU A 74 0.15 -1.33 3.02
CA LEU A 74 0.43 -0.36 1.96
C LEU A 74 0.43 1.08 2.51
N ILE A 75 -0.62 1.45 3.26
CA ILE A 75 -0.73 2.77 3.88
C ILE A 75 0.48 3.06 4.77
N THR A 76 0.89 2.07 5.56
CA THR A 76 2.05 2.18 6.45
C THR A 76 3.33 2.38 5.64
N GLN A 77 3.56 1.59 4.59
CA GLN A 77 4.75 1.69 3.75
C GLN A 77 4.82 3.03 3.00
N VAL A 78 3.69 3.48 2.46
CA VAL A 78 3.55 4.79 1.79
C VAL A 78 3.90 5.92 2.73
N ASN A 79 3.28 5.94 3.90
CA ASN A 79 3.48 7.01 4.88
C ASN A 79 4.86 6.99 5.54
N GLN A 80 5.62 5.91 5.38
CA GLN A 80 7.03 5.77 5.78
C GLN A 80 8.02 6.08 4.65
N GLY A 81 7.56 6.38 3.43
CA GLY A 81 8.44 6.67 2.30
C GLY A 81 9.21 5.46 1.80
N LYS A 82 8.66 4.25 1.98
CA LYS A 82 9.31 3.03 1.52
C LYS A 82 9.15 2.85 0.02
N ALA A 83 10.21 2.39 -0.63
CA ALA A 83 10.14 1.87 -1.99
C ALA A 83 9.79 0.38 -1.99
N GLY A 84 9.06 -0.08 -2.99
CA GLY A 84 8.76 -1.50 -3.14
C GLY A 84 7.53 -1.77 -3.99
N SER A 85 7.18 -3.04 -4.13
CA SER A 85 5.97 -3.45 -4.82
C SER A 85 5.22 -4.50 -4.01
N MET A 86 3.91 -4.37 -3.88
CA MET A 86 3.08 -5.36 -3.19
C MET A 86 1.73 -5.54 -3.88
N THR A 87 1.20 -6.76 -3.86
CA THR A 87 -0.16 -7.01 -4.37
C THR A 87 -1.18 -6.55 -3.34
N ILE A 88 -2.13 -5.73 -3.76
CA ILE A 88 -3.11 -5.10 -2.85
C ILE A 88 -4.56 -5.50 -3.12
N ALA A 89 -4.84 -5.94 -4.35
CA ALA A 89 -6.15 -6.44 -4.74
C ALA A 89 -5.99 -7.64 -5.66
N ASN A 90 -6.95 -8.55 -5.65
CA ASN A 90 -7.00 -9.69 -6.55
C ASN A 90 -8.44 -10.05 -6.88
N ARG A 91 -8.66 -10.65 -8.04
CA ARG A 91 -9.95 -11.27 -8.32
C ARG A 91 -10.13 -12.46 -7.39
N ARG A 92 -11.29 -12.56 -6.75
CA ARG A 92 -11.73 -13.75 -6.04
C ARG A 92 -12.86 -14.35 -6.86
N ASP A 93 -12.77 -15.65 -7.12
CA ASP A 93 -13.88 -16.41 -7.70
C ASP A 93 -14.71 -17.08 -6.59
N ALA A 94 -14.05 -17.51 -5.51
CA ALA A 94 -14.68 -18.04 -4.31
C ALA A 94 -13.76 -17.92 -3.09
N GLU A 95 -14.35 -17.89 -1.90
CA GLU A 95 -13.68 -18.08 -0.62
C GLU A 95 -13.93 -19.50 -0.10
N LEU A 96 -12.85 -20.15 0.35
CA LEU A 96 -12.90 -21.50 0.92
C LEU A 96 -12.58 -21.43 2.41
N GLU A 97 -13.56 -21.75 3.24
CA GLU A 97 -13.39 -21.94 4.68
C GLU A 97 -13.34 -23.45 4.99
N TRP A 98 -12.40 -23.82 5.85
CA TRP A 98 -12.13 -25.21 6.22
C TRP A 98 -12.07 -25.26 7.73
N VAL A 99 -12.97 -26.04 8.33
CA VAL A 99 -12.99 -26.22 9.77
C VAL A 99 -12.72 -27.68 10.08
N ILE A 100 -11.54 -27.94 10.66
CA ILE A 100 -11.19 -29.25 11.20
C ILE A 100 -11.75 -29.33 12.61
N LYS A 101 -12.58 -30.34 12.89
CA LYS A 101 -13.10 -30.54 14.24
C LYS A 101 -11.96 -30.86 15.22
N PRO A 102 -12.08 -30.48 16.51
CA PRO A 102 -11.03 -30.71 17.50
C PRO A 102 -10.64 -32.19 17.67
N ASP A 103 -11.59 -33.10 17.43
CA ASP A 103 -11.37 -34.55 17.44
C ASP A 103 -10.57 -35.06 16.23
N LYS A 104 -10.34 -34.20 15.22
CA LYS A 104 -9.67 -34.50 13.95
C LYS A 104 -10.38 -35.55 13.09
N MET A 105 -11.63 -35.88 13.40
CA MET A 105 -12.40 -36.92 12.71
C MET A 105 -13.27 -36.37 11.56
N ALA A 106 -13.45 -35.05 11.50
CA ALA A 106 -14.24 -34.40 10.46
C ALA A 106 -13.58 -33.10 9.98
N VAL A 107 -13.72 -32.86 8.68
CA VAL A 107 -13.38 -31.60 8.02
C VAL A 107 -14.64 -31.09 7.32
N TYR A 108 -15.02 -29.85 7.61
CA TYR A 108 -16.09 -29.15 6.90
C TYR A 108 -15.45 -28.18 5.92
N LEU A 109 -15.87 -28.25 4.67
CA LEU A 109 -15.47 -27.33 3.62
C LEU A 109 -16.69 -26.48 3.23
N THR A 110 -16.56 -25.17 3.37
CA THR A 110 -17.57 -24.20 2.92
C THR A 110 -16.96 -23.40 1.77
N ALA A 111 -17.61 -23.44 0.61
CA ALA A 111 -17.28 -22.58 -0.52
C ALA A 111 -18.31 -21.46 -0.63
N VAL A 112 -17.86 -20.21 -0.52
CA VAL A 112 -18.71 -19.01 -0.69
C VAL A 112 -18.31 -18.34 -2.01
N PRO A 113 -19.21 -18.26 -3.01
CA PRO A 113 -18.92 -17.53 -4.25
C PRO A 113 -18.72 -16.04 -3.96
N ALA A 114 -17.80 -15.41 -4.68
CA ALA A 114 -17.50 -13.98 -4.58
C ALA A 114 -18.50 -13.13 -5.38
#